data_AF-A0A0K9ULC0-F1
#
_entry.id   AF-A0A0K9ULC0-F1
#
_cell.length_a   1.000
_cell.length_b   1.000
_cell.length_c   1.000
_cell.angle_alpha   90.00
_cell.angle_beta   90.00
_cell.angle_gamma   90.00
#
_symmetry.space_group_name_H-M   'P 1'
#
loop_
_entity.id
_entity.type
_entity.pdbx_description
1 polymer ?
#
loop_
_entity_poly.entity_id
_entity_poly.type
_entity_poly.pdbx_seq_one_letter_code
_entity_poly.pdbx_strand_id
1 'polypeptide(L)'
;MSAHKCILGLVLLELKNIAMTAFSDNTWHMKPNIALAKQLAKRDVPALVYDAVNLEGVAMTLPEVQTILDGITVGGHRISDQNMAMNQAKAWEFIFALVDRREFKFTKEIALKIHNIAGQEEALEWGKFRSGY
;
A
#
# COMPACT_ATOMS: atom_id res chain seq x y z
N MET A 1 -15.00 -7.79 -11.22
CA MET A 1 -13.77 -7.13 -11.72
C MET A 1 -12.95 -6.82 -10.47
N SER A 2 -11.98 -7.68 -10.12
CA SER A 2 -11.35 -7.68 -8.78
C SER A 2 -10.42 -6.48 -8.58
N ALA A 3 -10.52 -5.84 -7.42
CA ALA A 3 -9.83 -4.62 -7.02
C ALA A 3 -8.30 -4.74 -6.91
N HIS A 4 -7.77 -5.96 -6.99
CA HIS A 4 -6.35 -6.26 -7.21
C HIS A 4 -5.72 -5.57 -8.44
N LYS A 5 -6.51 -5.00 -9.36
CA LYS A 5 -6.00 -4.24 -10.51
C LYS A 5 -5.83 -2.73 -10.29
N CYS A 6 -6.45 -2.12 -9.28
CA CYS A 6 -6.60 -0.65 -9.26
C CYS A 6 -5.41 0.09 -8.63
N ILE A 7 -4.86 -0.40 -7.50
CA ILE A 7 -3.84 0.36 -6.75
C ILE A 7 -2.42 0.09 -7.28
N LEU A 8 -2.09 -1.16 -7.65
CA LEU A 8 -0.82 -1.43 -8.34
C LEU A 8 -0.84 -0.89 -9.78
N GLY A 9 -1.99 -0.90 -10.47
CA GLY A 9 -2.12 -0.49 -11.87
C GLY A 9 -1.88 1.01 -12.09
N LEU A 10 -2.38 1.88 -11.19
CA LEU A 10 -2.13 3.32 -11.26
C LEU A 10 -0.67 3.68 -10.95
N VAL A 11 -0.01 2.92 -10.07
CA VAL A 11 1.41 3.13 -9.73
C VAL A 11 2.34 2.56 -10.82
N LEU A 12 1.93 1.50 -11.52
CA LEU A 12 2.76 0.81 -12.52
C LEU A 12 2.91 1.53 -13.88
N LEU A 13 1.96 2.39 -14.27
CA LEU A 13 1.94 2.99 -15.60
C LEU A 13 2.73 4.31 -15.71
N GLU A 14 3.00 5.01 -14.60
CA GLU A 14 3.61 6.34 -14.61
C GLU A 14 5.15 6.37 -14.40
N LEU A 15 5.81 5.26 -14.02
CA LEU A 15 7.18 5.34 -13.48
C LEU A 15 8.22 4.47 -14.20
N LYS A 16 8.03 4.22 -15.51
CA LYS A 16 8.96 3.43 -16.35
C LYS A 16 10.40 3.96 -16.47
N ASN A 17 10.80 5.02 -15.75
CA ASN A 17 12.09 5.66 -16.00
C ASN A 17 12.74 6.35 -14.79
N ILE A 18 12.95 5.65 -13.68
CA ILE A 18 13.75 6.20 -12.56
C ILE A 18 14.87 5.23 -12.18
N ALA A 19 15.94 5.25 -12.97
CA ALA A 19 17.29 5.10 -12.43
C ALA A 19 17.55 6.30 -11.49
N MET A 20 18.46 6.15 -10.51
CA MET A 20 18.85 7.22 -9.57
C MET A 20 19.57 8.39 -10.27
N THR A 21 18.89 9.08 -11.17
CA THR A 21 19.15 10.44 -11.63
C THR A 21 18.28 11.37 -10.80
N ALA A 22 18.80 12.55 -10.43
CA ALA A 22 18.04 13.56 -9.71
C ALA A 22 16.67 13.75 -10.38
N PHE A 23 15.59 13.38 -9.68
CA PHE A 23 14.23 13.59 -10.15
C PHE A 23 14.02 15.10 -10.25
N SER A 24 14.11 15.64 -11.47
CA SER A 24 13.80 17.04 -11.74
C SER A 24 12.31 17.13 -12.06
N ASP A 25 11.58 17.79 -11.17
CA ASP A 25 10.19 18.16 -11.46
C ASP A 25 10.18 19.21 -12.58
N ASN A 26 9.78 18.77 -13.77
CA ASN A 26 9.73 19.59 -14.97
C ASN A 26 8.38 20.31 -15.14
N THR A 27 7.39 20.00 -14.29
CA THR A 27 6.01 20.49 -14.44
C THR A 27 5.67 21.51 -13.35
N TRP A 28 5.87 21.15 -12.08
CA TRP A 28 5.46 21.98 -10.95
C TRP A 28 6.61 22.73 -10.32
N HIS A 29 7.85 22.46 -10.76
CA HIS A 29 9.09 23.04 -10.25
C HIS A 29 9.19 22.98 -8.72
N MET A 30 8.63 21.95 -8.10
CA MET A 30 8.64 21.77 -6.66
C MET A 30 10.06 21.45 -6.19
N LYS A 31 10.49 22.13 -5.13
CA LYS A 31 11.73 21.78 -4.43
C LYS A 31 11.50 20.47 -3.65
N PRO A 32 12.30 19.41 -3.85
CA PRO A 32 12.14 18.17 -3.12
C PRO A 32 12.23 18.38 -1.60
N ASN A 33 11.23 17.90 -0.86
CA ASN A 33 11.22 17.88 0.60
C ASN A 33 10.82 16.49 1.09
N ILE A 34 11.84 15.64 1.30
CA ILE A 34 11.66 14.23 1.67
C ILE A 34 10.95 14.08 3.02
N ALA A 35 11.30 14.92 4.00
CA ALA A 35 10.72 14.87 5.34
C ALA A 35 9.21 15.18 5.30
N LEU A 36 8.83 16.25 4.61
CA LEU A 36 7.43 16.63 4.44
C LEU A 36 6.65 15.58 3.64
N ALA A 37 7.21 15.10 2.53
CA ALA A 37 6.56 14.06 1.71
C ALA A 37 6.29 12.78 2.53
N LYS A 38 7.28 12.34 3.31
CA LYS A 38 7.13 11.19 4.22
C LYS A 38 6.07 11.44 5.29
N GLN A 39 6.05 12.63 5.89
CA GLN A 39 5.05 12.98 6.91
C GLN A 39 3.64 12.95 6.34
N LEU A 40 3.42 13.58 5.17
CA LEU A 40 2.12 13.60 4.50
C LEU A 40 1.67 12.20 4.11
N ALA A 41 2.58 11.39 3.53
CA ALA A 41 2.28 10.00 3.19
C ALA A 41 1.88 9.17 4.42
N LYS A 42 2.57 9.32 5.56
CA LYS A 42 2.21 8.64 6.81
C LYS A 42 0.85 9.09 7.35
N ARG A 43 0.55 10.39 7.30
CA ARG A 43 -0.75 10.94 7.72
C ARG A 43 -1.89 10.34 6.90
N ASP A 44 -1.67 10.09 5.62
CA ASP A 44 -2.71 9.65 4.69
C ASP A 44 -2.92 8.12 4.69
N VAL A 45 -2.07 7.34 5.37
CA VAL A 45 -2.19 5.86 5.45
C VAL A 45 -3.59 5.38 5.83
N PRO A 46 -4.27 5.93 6.85
CA PRO A 46 -5.61 5.45 7.20
C PRO A 46 -6.62 5.61 6.05
N ALA A 47 -6.54 6.71 5.30
CA ALA A 47 -7.39 6.93 4.13
C ALA A 47 -7.05 5.95 2.99
N LEU A 48 -5.76 5.70 2.76
CA LEU A 48 -5.30 4.76 1.74
C LEU A 48 -5.70 3.30 2.06
N VAL A 49 -5.64 2.91 3.33
CA VAL A 49 -6.10 1.59 3.80
C VAL A 49 -7.63 1.49 3.67
N TYR A 50 -8.36 2.54 4.06
CA TYR A 50 -9.80 2.61 3.91
C TYR A 50 -10.24 2.43 2.44
N ASP A 51 -9.59 3.13 1.51
CA ASP A 51 -9.89 3.01 0.09
C ASP A 51 -9.58 1.60 -0.42
N ALA A 52 -8.44 1.02 -0.03
CA ALA A 52 -8.04 -0.33 -0.43
C ALA A 52 -9.04 -1.40 0.04
N VAL A 53 -9.41 -1.36 1.32
CA VAL A 53 -10.32 -2.33 1.94
C VAL A 53 -11.72 -2.24 1.32
N ASN A 54 -12.21 -1.03 1.05
CA ASN A 54 -13.52 -0.84 0.44
C ASN A 54 -13.56 -1.19 -1.05
N LEU A 55 -12.45 -1.01 -1.77
CA LEU A 55 -12.33 -1.50 -3.14
C LEU A 55 -12.46 -3.04 -3.20
N GLU A 56 -11.99 -3.75 -2.17
CA GLU A 56 -12.16 -5.20 -2.03
C GLU A 56 -13.55 -5.61 -1.47
N GLY A 57 -14.44 -4.64 -1.17
CA GLY A 57 -15.85 -4.89 -0.88
C GLY A 57 -16.22 -5.12 0.59
N VAL A 58 -15.32 -4.77 1.52
CA VAL A 58 -15.50 -5.02 2.95
C VAL A 58 -16.39 -3.98 3.68
N ALA A 59 -16.72 -2.87 3.02
CA ALA A 59 -17.68 -1.87 3.52
C ALA A 59 -17.40 -1.38 4.95
N MET A 60 -16.16 -0.96 5.21
CA MET A 60 -15.76 -0.30 6.46
C MET A 60 -15.81 1.22 6.32
N THR A 61 -16.12 1.91 7.40
CA THR A 61 -15.97 3.37 7.51
C THR A 61 -14.54 3.76 7.88
N LEU A 62 -14.13 5.00 7.58
CA LEU A 62 -12.79 5.48 7.93
C LEU A 62 -12.49 5.43 9.44
N PRO A 63 -13.42 5.80 10.35
CA PRO A 63 -13.19 5.67 11.79
C PRO A 63 -12.98 4.22 12.25
N GLU A 64 -13.67 3.25 11.62
CA GLU A 64 -13.48 1.83 11.93
C GLU A 64 -12.09 1.35 11.50
N VAL A 65 -11.64 1.75 10.31
CA VAL A 65 -10.28 1.46 9.84
C VAL A 65 -9.26 2.04 10.80
N GLN A 66 -9.39 3.32 11.20
CA GLN A 66 -8.49 3.94 12.19
C GLN A 66 -8.46 3.16 13.51
N THR A 67 -9.63 2.74 14.01
CA THR A 67 -9.74 1.93 15.23
C THR A 67 -8.95 0.61 15.10
N ILE A 68 -9.05 -0.06 13.95
CA ILE A 68 -8.27 -1.28 13.66
C ILE A 68 -6.77 -0.98 13.63
N LEU A 69 -6.36 0.12 13.00
CA LEU A 69 -4.95 0.53 12.92
C LEU A 69 -4.36 0.90 14.29
N ASP A 70 -5.19 1.38 15.21
CA ASP A 70 -4.83 1.63 16.61
C ASP A 70 -4.73 0.33 17.44
N GLY A 71 -4.96 -0.84 16.82
CA GLY A 71 -4.90 -2.14 17.47
C GLY A 71 -6.18 -2.53 18.21
N ILE A 72 -7.29 -1.84 17.94
CA ILE A 72 -8.58 -2.07 18.59
C ILE A 72 -9.51 -2.76 17.60
N THR A 73 -10.19 -3.82 18.04
CA THR A 73 -11.16 -4.54 17.20
C THR A 73 -12.45 -3.76 17.03
N VAL A 74 -13.04 -3.85 15.84
CA VAL A 74 -14.36 -3.28 15.54
C VAL A 74 -15.39 -4.41 15.43
N GLY A 75 -16.55 -4.22 16.05
CA GLY A 75 -17.66 -5.18 15.95
C GLY A 75 -18.37 -5.11 14.59
N GLY A 76 -19.04 -6.20 14.19
CA GLY A 76 -19.85 -6.21 12.96
C GLY A 76 -19.10 -6.58 11.67
N HIS A 77 -17.77 -6.69 11.71
CA HIS A 77 -16.93 -7.13 10.60
C HIS A 77 -16.33 -8.51 10.85
N ARG A 78 -16.04 -9.27 9.78
CA ARG A 78 -15.31 -10.54 9.93
C ARG A 78 -13.88 -10.26 10.41
N ILE A 79 -13.28 -11.24 11.09
CA ILE A 79 -11.87 -11.14 11.48
C ILE A 79 -10.98 -11.04 10.23
N SER A 80 -11.31 -11.78 9.16
CA SER A 80 -10.60 -11.70 7.86
C SER A 80 -10.59 -10.28 7.29
N ASP A 81 -11.69 -9.56 7.43
CA ASP A 81 -11.88 -8.22 6.91
C ASP A 81 -11.02 -7.21 7.69
N GLN A 82 -10.96 -7.36 9.01
CA GLN A 82 -10.09 -6.55 9.87
C GLN A 82 -8.60 -6.89 9.65
N ASN A 83 -8.28 -8.17 9.46
CA ASN A 83 -6.94 -8.61 9.10
C ASN A 83 -6.51 -8.00 7.77
N MET A 84 -7.42 -7.84 6.80
CA MET A 84 -7.11 -7.18 5.55
C MET A 84 -6.71 -5.72 5.72
N ALA A 85 -7.47 -4.94 6.50
CA ALA A 85 -7.08 -3.58 6.84
C ALA A 85 -5.69 -3.53 7.48
N MET A 86 -5.41 -4.46 8.40
CA MET A 86 -4.12 -4.58 9.08
C MET A 86 -2.98 -4.95 8.11
N ASN A 87 -3.22 -5.86 7.17
CA ASN A 87 -2.24 -6.26 6.16
C ASN A 87 -1.88 -5.11 5.22
N GLN A 88 -2.87 -4.32 4.78
CA GLN A 88 -2.65 -3.13 3.97
C GLN A 88 -1.79 -2.10 4.72
N ALA A 89 -2.04 -1.88 6.01
CA ALA A 89 -1.22 -0.99 6.83
C ALA A 89 0.22 -1.50 6.99
N LYS A 90 0.41 -2.79 7.28
CA LYS A 90 1.76 -3.41 7.36
C LYS A 90 2.53 -3.29 6.05
N ALA A 91 1.85 -3.35 4.91
CA ALA A 91 2.48 -3.15 3.61
C ALA A 91 3.03 -1.71 3.47
N TRP A 92 2.28 -0.69 3.93
CA TRP A 92 2.75 0.69 4.00
C TRP A 92 3.93 0.85 4.97
N GLU A 93 3.87 0.24 6.14
CA GLU A 93 4.99 0.24 7.11
C GLU A 93 6.26 -0.34 6.50
N PHE A 94 6.15 -1.45 5.76
CA PHE A 94 7.27 -2.05 5.05
C PHE A 94 7.85 -1.11 3.99
N ILE A 95 7.01 -0.43 3.21
CA ILE A 95 7.46 0.58 2.23
C ILE A 95 8.21 1.72 2.94
N PHE A 96 7.68 2.27 4.04
CA PHE A 96 8.36 3.32 4.80
C PHE A 96 9.69 2.85 5.37
N ALA A 97 9.78 1.61 5.87
CA ALA A 97 11.03 1.05 6.36
C ALA A 97 12.08 0.96 5.24
N LEU A 98 11.69 0.56 4.03
CA LEU A 98 12.59 0.55 2.87
C LEU A 98 13.05 1.95 2.47
N VAL A 99 12.14 2.93 2.49
CA VAL A 99 12.47 4.34 2.20
C VAL A 99 13.45 4.89 3.24
N ASP A 100 13.21 4.62 4.52
CA ASP A 100 14.04 5.09 5.63
C ASP A 100 15.46 4.52 5.58
N ARG A 101 15.60 3.27 5.14
CA ARG A 101 16.91 2.63 4.91
C ARG A 101 17.54 2.98 3.56
N ARG A 102 16.86 3.77 2.71
CA ARG A 102 17.27 4.05 1.31
C ARG A 102 17.45 2.79 0.46
N GLU A 103 16.67 1.75 0.77
CA GLU A 103 16.67 0.45 0.11
C GLU A 103 15.51 0.28 -0.87
N PHE A 104 14.53 1.18 -0.84
CA PHE A 104 13.39 1.10 -1.73
C PHE A 104 13.84 1.21 -3.19
N LYS A 105 13.50 0.20 -3.98
CA LYS A 105 13.68 0.16 -5.43
C LYS A 105 12.43 -0.46 -6.04
N PHE A 106 11.96 0.11 -7.15
CA PHE A 106 10.83 -0.46 -7.87
C PHE A 106 11.28 -1.69 -8.66
N THR A 107 11.27 -2.84 -7.99
CA THR A 107 11.75 -4.12 -8.50
C THR A 107 10.69 -5.18 -8.32
N LYS A 108 10.77 -6.24 -9.12
CA LYS A 108 9.86 -7.40 -9.00
C LYS A 108 9.93 -7.99 -7.59
N GLU A 109 11.13 -8.11 -7.03
CA GLU A 109 11.37 -8.72 -5.73
C GLU A 109 10.70 -7.92 -4.61
N ILE A 110 10.79 -6.58 -4.66
CA ILE A 110 10.12 -5.71 -3.68
C ILE A 110 8.60 -5.75 -3.88
N ALA A 111 8.10 -5.73 -5.12
CA ALA A 111 6.67 -5.84 -5.38
C ALA A 111 6.08 -7.15 -4.83
N LEU A 112 6.79 -8.27 -5.01
CA LEU A 112 6.39 -9.56 -4.43
C LEU A 112 6.43 -9.56 -2.90
N LYS A 113 7.43 -8.92 -2.27
CA LYS A 113 7.46 -8.77 -0.81
C LYS A 113 6.29 -7.93 -0.28
N ILE A 114 5.96 -6.82 -0.95
CA ILE A 114 4.78 -6.00 -0.60
C ILE A 114 3.52 -6.85 -0.72
N HIS A 115 3.34 -7.58 -1.83
CA HIS A 115 2.19 -8.44 -2.04
C HIS A 115 2.12 -9.60 -1.03
N ASN A 116 3.27 -10.12 -0.58
CA ASN A 116 3.31 -11.17 0.44
C ASN A 116 2.73 -10.69 1.78
N ILE A 117 2.87 -9.40 2.09
CA ILE A 117 2.31 -8.79 3.29
C ILE A 117 0.85 -8.41 3.06
N ALA A 118 0.59 -7.64 1.99
CA ALA A 118 -0.73 -7.08 1.72
C ALA A 118 -1.80 -8.14 1.43
N GLY A 119 -1.43 -9.27 0.80
CA GLY A 119 -2.37 -10.33 0.43
C GLY A 119 -2.36 -11.54 1.36
N GLN A 120 -1.69 -11.46 2.51
CA GLN A 120 -1.60 -12.56 3.46
C GLN A 120 -3.00 -13.00 3.91
N GLU A 121 -3.33 -14.27 3.71
CA GLU A 121 -4.64 -14.87 4.07
C GLU A 121 -5.86 -14.30 3.32
N GLU A 122 -5.65 -13.45 2.32
CA GLU A 122 -6.70 -12.91 1.43
C GLU A 122 -6.63 -13.49 0.03
N ALA A 123 -5.42 -13.64 -0.51
CA ALA A 123 -5.20 -14.24 -1.82
C ALA A 123 -5.08 -15.75 -1.71
N LEU A 124 -5.51 -16.48 -2.75
CA LEU A 124 -5.25 -17.93 -2.87
C LEU A 124 -3.74 -18.22 -2.80
N GLU A 125 -2.96 -17.30 -3.37
CA GLU A 125 -1.52 -17.34 -3.39
C GLU A 125 -0.99 -15.91 -3.21
N TRP A 126 -0.15 -15.69 -2.21
CA TRP A 126 0.49 -14.39 -1.94
C TRP A 126 2.01 -14.46 -2.13
N GLY A 127 2.62 -13.32 -2.43
CA GLY A 127 4.06 -13.22 -2.60
C GLY A 127 4.61 -13.80 -3.90
N LYS A 128 3.74 -14.15 -4.86
CA LYS A 128 4.13 -14.69 -6.17
C LYS A 128 3.16 -14.23 -7.26
N PHE A 129 3.64 -14.28 -8.50
CA PHE A 129 2.76 -14.10 -9.66
C PHE A 129 1.92 -15.35 -9.87
N ARG A 130 0.70 -15.15 -10.36
CA ARG A 130 -0.22 -16.23 -10.72
C ARG A 130 0.40 -17.11 -11.81
N SER A 131 0.25 -18.42 -11.67
CA SER A 131 0.71 -19.42 -12.65
C SER A 131 -0.32 -19.68 -13.76
N GLY A 132 -1.59 -19.34 -13.55
CA GLY A 132 -2.64 -19.38 -14.59
C GLY A 132 -3.24 -20.77 -14.86
N TYR A 133 -3.00 -21.75 -13.99
CA TYR A 133 -3.60 -23.08 -14.05
C TYR A 133 -4.72 -23.22 -13.02
#